data_AF-A0A936J3Z2-F1
#
_entry.id   AF-A0A936J3Z2-F1
#
_cell.length_a   1.000
_cell.length_b   1.000
_cell.length_c   1.000
_cell.angle_alpha   90.00
_cell.angle_beta   90.00
_cell.angle_gamma   90.00
#
_symmetry.space_group_name_H-M   'P 1'
#
loop_
_entity.id
_entity.type
_entity.pdbx_description
1 polymer ?
#
loop_
_entity_poly.entity_id
_entity_poly.type
_entity_poly.pdbx_seq_one_letter_code
_entity_poly.pdbx_strand_id
1 'polypeptide(L)' 'MDLNELSNGTSVPQINNYSFDDVFIPFPTSIEEQSRITRRLDELSDVSKILETSCESKITQLDELKRSILQKAFSGNM' A
#
# COMPACT_ATOMS: atom_id res chain seq x y z
N MET A 1 -0.44 -11.97 13.97
CA MET A 1 0.85 -12.35 14.57
C MET A 1 1.67 -11.09 14.67
N ASP A 2 2.03 -10.69 15.88
CA ASP A 2 2.89 -9.54 16.11
C ASP A 2 4.35 -10.02 16.09
N LEU A 3 5.18 -9.47 15.19
CA LEU A 3 6.58 -9.85 15.08
C LEU A 3 7.39 -9.48 16.32
N ASN A 4 6.89 -8.54 17.14
CA ASN A 4 7.51 -8.20 18.42
C ASN A 4 7.45 -9.36 19.42
N GLU A 5 6.44 -10.23 19.32
CA GLU A 5 6.31 -11.43 20.19
C GLU A 5 7.38 -12.49 19.89
N LEU A 6 8.00 -12.45 18.70
CA LEU A 6 9.07 -13.37 18.29
C LEU A 6 10.47 -12.82 18.59
N SER A 7 10.57 -11.61 19.13
CA SER A 7 11.84 -10.98 19.47
C SER A 7 12.41 -11.55 20.76
N ASN A 8 13.65 -12.06 20.73
CA ASN A 8 14.30 -12.71 21.88
C ASN A 8 15.66 -12.12 22.26
N GLY A 9 16.06 -11.02 21.60
CA GLY A 9 17.28 -10.27 21.96
C GLY A 9 17.07 -9.35 23.14
N THR A 10 17.95 -9.41 24.14
CA THR A 10 17.84 -8.63 25.39
C THR A 10 18.38 -7.20 25.28
N SER A 11 19.30 -6.93 24.34
CA SER A 11 19.94 -5.61 24.16
C SER A 11 19.56 -4.93 22.83
N VAL A 12 19.32 -5.73 21.80
CA VAL A 12 18.81 -5.29 20.49
C VAL A 12 17.69 -6.27 20.13
N PRO A 13 16.46 -5.78 19.85
CA PRO A 13 15.40 -6.63 19.35
C PRO A 13 15.87 -7.37 18.10
N GLN A 14 15.89 -8.69 18.18
CA GLN A 14 16.28 -9.55 17.07
C GLN A 14 15.35 -10.75 17.05
N ILE A 15 15.06 -11.24 15.86
CA ILE A 15 14.30 -12.45 15.64
C ILE A 15 15.26 -13.46 15.03
N ASN A 16 15.45 -14.58 15.71
CA ASN A 16 16.31 -15.65 15.21
C ASN A 16 15.50 -16.58 14.30
N ASN A 17 16.19 -17.31 13.41
CA ASN A 17 15.51 -18.23 12.48
C ASN A 17 14.64 -19.26 13.21
N TYR A 18 15.11 -19.83 14.32
CA TYR A 18 14.34 -20.79 15.12
C TYR A 18 13.07 -20.20 15.75
N SER A 19 12.98 -18.87 15.86
CA SER A 19 11.80 -18.19 16.40
C SER A 19 10.60 -18.29 15.44
N PHE A 20 10.84 -18.69 14.19
CA PHE A 20 9.80 -18.95 13.20
C PHE A 20 9.39 -20.44 13.13
N ASP A 21 10.10 -21.35 13.79
CA ASP A 21 9.84 -22.80 13.65
C ASP A 21 8.44 -23.17 14.19
N ASP A 22 7.98 -22.48 15.25
CA ASP A 22 6.68 -22.69 15.88
C ASP A 22 5.59 -21.74 15.36
N VAL A 23 5.90 -20.93 14.34
CA VAL A 23 4.94 -19.97 13.77
C VAL A 23 3.88 -20.71 12.96
N PHE A 24 2.68 -20.80 13.52
CA PHE A 24 1.52 -21.32 12.80
C PHE A 24 0.99 -20.30 11.79
N ILE A 25 0.97 -20.69 10.52
CA ILE A 25 0.37 -19.91 9.43
C ILE A 25 -0.88 -20.68 8.95
N PRO A 26 -2.10 -20.17 9.17
CA PRO A 26 -3.29 -20.78 8.61
C PRO A 26 -3.35 -20.51 7.11
N PHE A 27 -3.53 -21.55 6.30
CA PHE A 27 -3.73 -21.42 4.87
C PHE A 27 -4.78 -22.43 4.38
N PRO A 28 -5.50 -22.12 3.28
CA PRO A 28 -6.40 -23.09 2.65
C PRO A 28 -5.62 -24.32 2.17
N THR A 29 -6.08 -25.53 2.49
CA THR A 29 -5.39 -26.76 2.07
C THR A 29 -5.45 -27.01 0.56
N SER A 30 -6.42 -26.40 -0.14
CA SER A 30 -6.54 -26.48 -1.60
C SER A 30 -5.66 -25.43 -2.29
N ILE A 31 -4.77 -25.89 -3.17
CA ILE A 31 -3.93 -25.02 -4.02
C ILE A 31 -4.77 -24.17 -4.97
N GLU A 32 -5.88 -24.71 -5.47
CA GLU A 32 -6.80 -23.97 -6.33
C GLU A 32 -7.43 -22.79 -5.57
N GLU A 33 -7.82 -23.02 -4.33
CA GLU A 33 -8.39 -21.98 -3.47
C GLU A 33 -7.35 -20.91 -3.11
N GLN A 34 -6.12 -21.32 -2.81
CA GLN A 34 -5.00 -20.36 -2.62
C GLN A 34 -4.82 -19.49 -3.86
N SER A 35 -4.79 -20.10 -5.05
CA SER A 35 -4.60 -19.39 -6.32
C SER A 35 -5.75 -18.41 -6.60
N ARG A 36 -6.99 -18.83 -6.30
CA ARG A 36 -8.19 -17.99 -6.44
C ARG A 36 -8.15 -16.78 -5.50
N ILE A 37 -7.73 -16.98 -4.25
CA ILE A 37 -7.59 -15.91 -3.26
C ILE A 37 -6.49 -14.94 -3.68
N THR A 38 -5.30 -15.43 -4.03
CA THR A 38 -4.17 -14.59 -4.45
C THR A 38 -4.53 -13.75 -5.66
N ARG A 39 -5.14 -14.35 -6.70
CA ARG A 39 -5.60 -13.61 -7.87
C ARG A 39 -6.54 -12.46 -7.51
N ARG A 40 -7.50 -12.70 -6.61
CA ARG A 40 -8.44 -11.66 -6.17
C ARG A 40 -7.74 -10.55 -5.40
N LEU A 41 -6.74 -10.87 -4.58
CA LEU A 41 -5.93 -9.88 -3.87
C LEU A 41 -5.10 -9.05 -4.84
N ASP A 42 -4.50 -9.67 -5.86
CA ASP A 42 -3.75 -8.97 -6.90
C ASP A 42 -4.65 -8.01 -7.67
N GLU A 43 -5.83 -8.47 -8.11
CA GLU A 43 -6.82 -7.64 -8.78
C GLU A 43 -7.24 -6.43 -7.93
N LEU A 44 -7.48 -6.62 -6.63
CA LEU A 44 -7.82 -5.53 -5.70
C LEU A 44 -6.66 -4.55 -5.48
N SER A 45 -5.43 -5.07 -5.37
CA SER A 45 -4.22 -4.26 -5.25
C SER A 45 -4.04 -3.37 -6.48
N ASP A 46 -4.20 -3.93 -7.68
CA ASP A 46 -4.03 -3.20 -8.93
C ASP A 46 -5.08 -2.09 -9.09
N VAL A 47 -6.35 -2.39 -8.78
CA VAL A 47 -7.42 -1.38 -8.76
C VAL A 47 -7.10 -0.27 -7.77
N SER A 48 -6.60 -0.62 -6.58
CA SER A 48 -6.24 0.37 -5.54
C SER A 48 -5.11 1.29 -6.00
N LYS A 49 -4.05 0.75 -6.61
CA LYS A 49 -2.93 1.55 -7.15
C LYS A 49 -3.36 2.49 -8.27
N ILE A 50 -4.22 2.00 -9.17
CA ILE A 50 -4.77 2.82 -10.25
C ILE A 50 -5.59 3.97 -9.68
N LEU A 51 -6.43 3.70 -8.67
CA LEU A 51 -7.24 4.71 -8.03
C LEU A 51 -6.39 5.76 -7.30
N GLU A 52 -5.39 5.33 -6.56
CA GLU A 52 -4.42 6.20 -5.86
C GLU A 52 -3.73 7.14 -6.86
N THR A 53 -3.14 6.58 -7.92
CA THR A 53 -2.47 7.35 -8.99
C THR A 53 -3.42 8.35 -9.65
N SER A 54 -4.67 7.93 -9.91
CA SER A 54 -5.70 8.82 -10.49
C SER A 54 -6.05 9.98 -9.57
N CYS A 55 -6.13 9.72 -8.26
CA CYS A 55 -6.42 10.73 -7.25
C CYS A 55 -5.28 11.76 -7.16
N GLU A 56 -4.03 11.31 -7.07
CA GLU A 56 -2.85 12.17 -7.04
C GLU A 56 -2.73 13.04 -8.30
N SER A 57 -3.00 12.47 -9.47
CA SER A 57 -3.03 13.20 -10.74
C SER A 57 -4.10 14.30 -10.73
N LYS A 58 -5.31 14.00 -10.23
CA LYS A 58 -6.39 15.00 -10.11
C LYS A 58 -6.06 16.12 -9.14
N ILE A 59 -5.42 15.81 -8.01
CA ILE A 59 -4.97 16.83 -7.04
C ILE A 59 -3.97 17.77 -7.74
N THR A 60 -3.00 17.22 -8.45
CA THR A 60 -1.99 18.00 -9.19
C THR A 60 -2.64 18.90 -10.24
N GLN A 61 -3.57 18.36 -11.04
CA GLN A 61 -4.30 19.13 -12.06
C GLN A 61 -5.14 20.26 -11.45
N LEU A 62 -5.76 20.03 -10.28
CA LEU A 62 -6.51 21.07 -9.57
C LEU A 62 -5.61 22.20 -9.08
N ASP A 63 -4.42 21.87 -8.58
CA ASP A 63 -3.44 22.87 -8.17
C ASP A 63 -2.91 23.69 -9.34
N GLU A 64 -2.62 23.06 -10.48
CA GLU A 64 -2.23 23.73 -11.72
C GLU A 64 -3.35 24.63 -12.25
N LEU A 65 -4.58 24.14 -12.27
CA LEU A 65 -5.75 24.90 -12.70
C LEU A 65 -5.94 26.15 -11.82
N LYS A 66 -5.85 25.99 -10.49
CA LYS A 66 -5.92 27.10 -9.54
C LYS A 66 -4.84 28.14 -9.82
N ARG A 67 -3.59 27.72 -10.05
CA ARG A 67 -2.48 28.62 -10.40
C ARG A 67 -2.72 29.35 -11.71
N SER A 68 -3.17 28.64 -12.75
CA SER A 68 -3.46 29.20 -14.07
C SER A 68 -4.56 30.27 -14.01
N ILE A 69 -5.64 30.00 -13.27
CA ILE A 69 -6.74 30.97 -13.08
C ILE A 69 -6.23 32.23 -12.36
N LEU A 70 -5.47 32.07 -11.27
CA LEU A 70 -4.91 33.21 -10.53
C LEU A 70 -3.94 34.01 -11.41
N GLN A 71 -3.05 33.34 -12.13
CA GLN A 71 -2.12 34.00 -13.04
C GLN A 71 -2.89 34.80 -14.10
N LYS A 72 -3.93 34.23 -14.71
CA LYS A 72 -4.76 34.92 -15.71
C LYS A 72 -5.52 36.12 -15.12
N ALA A 73 -5.97 36.03 -13.87
CA ALA A 73 -6.65 37.13 -13.17
C ALA A 73 -5.70 38.29 -12.83
N PHE A 74 -4.43 37.99 -12.51
CA PHE A 74 -3.44 39.00 -12.11
C PHE A 74 -2.53 39.48 -13.25
N SER A 75 -2.44 38.78 -14.38
CA SER A 75 -1.62 39.15 -15.54
C SER A 75 -2.27 40.20 -16.46
N GLY A 76 -3.32 40.89 -16.00
CA GLY A 76 -3.81 42.11 -16.63
C GLY A 76 -4.51 41.95 -18.00
N ASN A 77 -5.20 40.84 -18.27
CA ASN A 77 -6.15 40.78 -19.40
C ASN A 77 -7.51 41.44 -19.03
N MET A 78 -7.46 42.63 -18.42
CA MET A 78 -8.54 43.61 -18.33
C MET A 78 -7.97 44.99 -18.62
#